data_AF-A0A0C1GJY5-F1
#
_entry.id   AF-A0A0C1GJY5-F1
#
_cell.length_a   1.000
_cell.length_b   1.000
_cell.length_c   1.000
_cell.angle_alpha   90.00
_cell.angle_beta   90.00
_cell.angle_gamma   90.00
#
_symmetry.space_group_name_H-M   'P 1'
#
loop_
_entity.id
_entity.type
_entity.pdbx_description
1 polymer ?
#
loop_
_entity_poly.entity_id
_entity_poly.type
_entity_poly.pdbx_seq_one_letter_code
_entity_poly.pdbx_strand_id
1 'polypeptide(L)'
;MHGRAFKEIELTDRKGEDFEGSAEFCWTASKIQADRETSEPGGWEAYASIAFAVIDGVLHDRDALCRRFDKSEVTRVEAYFEEEAFREELDEFDTIYDDDGAAFDAAAMIRAADPVLHSMAAE
;
A
#
# COMPACT_ATOMS: atom_id res chain seq x y z
N MET A 1 10.19 2.17 -0.77
CA MET A 1 9.61 2.22 -2.12
C MET A 1 8.97 3.59 -2.30
N HIS A 2 8.90 4.09 -3.53
CA HIS A 2 8.21 5.35 -3.85
C HIS A 2 7.53 5.22 -5.20
N GLY A 3 6.37 5.86 -5.35
CA GLY A 3 5.62 5.81 -6.59
C GLY A 3 4.61 6.93 -6.73
N ARG A 4 3.90 6.88 -7.85
CA ARG A 4 2.81 7.79 -8.17
C ARG A 4 1.65 7.02 -8.77
N ALA A 5 0.44 7.42 -8.45
CA ALA A 5 -0.78 6.83 -8.99
C ALA A 5 -1.81 7.90 -9.29
N PHE A 6 -2.52 7.77 -10.40
CA PHE A 6 -3.74 8.53 -10.66
C PHE A 6 -4.93 7.72 -10.16
N LYS A 7 -5.76 8.34 -9.33
CA LYS A 7 -6.96 7.73 -8.75
C LYS A 7 -8.14 8.70 -8.83
N GLU A 8 -9.33 8.15 -8.95
CA GLU A 8 -10.56 8.91 -8.79
C GLU A 8 -10.76 9.22 -7.31
N ILE A 9 -11.25 10.42 -6.99
CA ILE A 9 -11.44 10.88 -5.62
C ILE A 9 -12.82 11.52 -5.46
N GLU A 10 -13.34 11.45 -4.24
CA GLU A 10 -14.56 12.12 -3.82
C GLU A 10 -14.26 12.97 -2.57
N LEU A 11 -14.59 14.26 -2.63
CA LEU A 11 -14.38 15.24 -1.56
C LEU A 11 -15.70 15.92 -1.20
N THR A 12 -16.00 16.00 0.08
CA THR A 12 -17.18 16.69 0.61
C THR A 12 -16.82 18.10 1.09
N ASP A 13 -17.56 19.12 0.68
CA ASP A 13 -17.34 20.49 1.15
C ASP A 13 -17.99 20.77 2.53
N ARG A 14 -17.78 21.99 3.06
CA ARG A 14 -18.37 22.41 4.35
C ARG A 14 -19.90 22.44 4.38
N LYS A 15 -20.56 22.47 3.22
CA LYS A 15 -22.02 22.45 3.10
C LYS A 15 -22.55 21.02 3.00
N GLY A 16 -21.67 20.02 2.92
CA GLY A 16 -22.03 18.62 2.71
C GLY A 16 -22.32 18.30 1.24
N GLU A 17 -21.81 19.09 0.30
CA GLU A 17 -21.90 18.80 -1.13
C GLU A 17 -20.68 17.98 -1.55
N ASP A 18 -20.93 16.87 -2.25
CA ASP A 18 -19.90 15.95 -2.71
C ASP A 18 -19.42 16.31 -4.12
N PHE A 19 -18.11 16.22 -4.32
CA PHE A 19 -17.45 16.54 -5.58
C PHE A 19 -16.56 15.39 -6.02
N GLU A 20 -16.77 14.93 -7.24
CA GLU A 20 -15.94 13.92 -7.88
C GLU A 20 -14.79 14.57 -8.67
N GLY A 21 -13.67 13.88 -8.72
CA GLY A 21 -12.58 14.24 -9.63
C GLY A 21 -11.47 13.21 -9.67
N SER A 22 -10.31 13.64 -10.16
CA SER A 22 -9.15 12.76 -10.32
C SER A 22 -7.91 13.41 -9.72
N ALA A 23 -7.13 12.64 -8.97
CA ALA A 23 -5.93 13.13 -8.29
C ALA A 23 -4.69 12.28 -8.62
N GLU A 24 -3.54 12.95 -8.72
CA GLU A 24 -2.25 12.28 -8.66
C GLU A 24 -1.82 12.19 -7.19
N PHE A 25 -1.58 10.98 -6.72
CA PHE A 25 -0.98 10.70 -5.42
C PHE A 25 0.50 10.43 -5.59
N CYS A 26 1.30 10.96 -4.67
CA CYS A 26 2.67 10.52 -4.43
C CYS A 26 2.69 9.72 -3.14
N TRP A 27 3.39 8.58 -3.14
CA TRP A 27 3.45 7.74 -1.96
C TRP A 27 4.86 7.21 -1.69
N THR A 28 5.09 6.85 -0.44
CA THR A 28 6.31 6.21 0.03
C THR A 28 5.97 5.07 0.99
N ALA A 29 6.66 3.93 0.84
CA ALA A 29 6.55 2.79 1.72
C ALA A 29 7.91 2.42 2.32
N SER A 30 7.96 2.09 3.60
CA SER A 30 9.19 1.64 4.26
C SER A 30 8.93 0.44 5.15
N LYS A 31 9.88 -0.51 5.18
CA LYS A 31 9.78 -1.70 6.02
C LYS A 31 10.29 -1.37 7.42
N ILE A 32 9.48 -1.66 8.41
CA ILE A 32 9.82 -1.53 9.83
C ILE A 32 10.15 -2.88 10.40
N GLN A 33 11.29 -2.94 11.07
CA GLN A 33 11.72 -4.15 11.75
C GLN A 33 10.88 -4.34 13.01
N ALA A 34 10.56 -5.59 13.31
CA ALA A 34 9.91 -5.92 14.57
C ALA A 34 10.78 -5.49 15.74
N ASP A 35 10.21 -4.74 16.67
CA ASP A 35 10.89 -4.36 17.90
C ASP A 35 10.60 -5.39 18.99
N ARG A 36 11.66 -6.13 19.34
CA ARG A 36 11.58 -7.20 20.36
C ARG A 36 11.50 -6.64 21.79
N GLU A 37 11.90 -5.40 22.02
CA GLU A 37 11.86 -4.75 23.34
C GLU A 37 10.46 -4.22 23.66
N THR A 38 9.76 -3.68 22.67
CA THR A 38 8.37 -3.19 22.80
C THR A 38 7.32 -4.24 22.48
N SER A 39 7.73 -5.40 21.94
CA SER A 39 6.84 -6.45 21.40
C SER A 39 5.97 -5.96 20.23
N GLU A 40 6.43 -4.94 19.51
CA GLU A 40 5.72 -4.43 18.35
C GLU A 40 6.03 -5.31 17.13
N PRO A 41 5.00 -5.88 16.48
CA PRO A 41 5.20 -6.60 15.23
C PRO A 41 5.71 -5.61 14.19
N GLY A 42 6.80 -5.98 13.51
CA GLY A 42 7.29 -5.21 12.36
C GLY A 42 6.27 -5.21 11.24
N GLY A 43 6.52 -4.44 10.19
CA GLY A 43 5.55 -4.32 9.10
C GLY A 43 5.98 -3.33 8.04
N TRP A 44 4.99 -2.78 7.36
CA TRP A 44 5.19 -1.70 6.41
C TRP A 44 4.54 -0.44 6.93
N GLU A 45 5.30 0.66 6.90
CA GLU A 45 4.76 2.00 7.10
C GLU A 45 4.59 2.70 5.77
N ALA A 46 3.47 3.40 5.70
CA ALA A 46 2.89 4.01 4.53
C ALA A 46 2.82 5.50 4.65
N TYR A 47 2.91 6.18 3.52
CA TYR A 47 2.47 7.55 3.44
C TYR A 47 2.03 7.85 2.02
N ALA A 48 0.80 8.36 1.87
CA ALA A 48 0.28 8.86 0.61
C ALA A 48 -0.13 10.33 0.74
N SER A 49 0.12 11.12 -0.31
CA SER A 49 -0.35 12.50 -0.37
C SER A 49 -0.74 12.92 -1.77
N ILE A 50 -1.80 13.73 -1.87
CA ILE A 50 -2.25 14.31 -3.12
C ILE A 50 -1.23 15.36 -3.58
N ALA A 51 -0.63 15.14 -4.74
CA ALA A 51 0.20 16.15 -5.40
C ALA A 51 -0.67 17.25 -6.02
N PHE A 52 -1.71 16.85 -6.75
CA PHE A 52 -2.75 17.72 -7.31
C PHE A 52 -4.01 16.93 -7.65
N ALA A 53 -5.13 17.63 -7.82
CA ALA A 53 -6.38 17.05 -8.30
C ALA A 53 -7.08 17.95 -9.32
N VAL A 54 -7.86 17.35 -10.20
CA VAL A 54 -8.77 18.04 -11.11
C VAL A 54 -10.19 17.79 -10.63
N ILE A 55 -10.86 18.86 -10.18
CA ILE A 55 -12.26 18.84 -9.73
C ILE A 55 -13.04 19.84 -10.60
N ASP A 56 -14.18 19.44 -11.17
CA ASP A 56 -14.98 20.27 -12.09
C ASP A 56 -14.18 20.87 -13.27
N GLY A 57 -13.14 20.16 -13.73
CA GLY A 57 -12.23 20.64 -14.77
C GLY A 57 -11.22 21.70 -14.33
N VAL A 58 -11.12 21.99 -13.03
CA VAL A 58 -10.16 22.93 -12.45
C VAL A 58 -9.05 22.18 -11.72
N LEU A 59 -7.79 22.50 -12.05
CA LEU A 59 -6.62 21.97 -11.38
C LEU A 59 -6.41 22.65 -10.03
N HIS A 60 -6.32 21.86 -8.98
CA HIS A 60 -6.07 22.28 -7.61
C HIS A 60 -4.81 21.60 -7.07
N ASP A 61 -3.90 22.38 -6.51
CA ASP A 61 -2.86 21.83 -5.63
C ASP A 61 -3.46 21.45 -4.27
N ARG A 62 -2.71 20.70 -3.47
CA ARG A 62 -3.15 20.23 -2.15
C ARG A 62 -3.59 21.36 -1.21
N ASP A 63 -2.90 22.50 -1.24
CA ASP A 63 -3.23 23.63 -0.38
C ASP A 63 -4.55 24.30 -0.80
N ALA A 64 -4.79 24.40 -2.11
CA ALA A 64 -6.04 24.88 -2.67
C ALA A 64 -7.20 23.94 -2.32
N LEU A 65 -6.98 22.61 -2.38
CA LEU A 65 -7.95 21.62 -1.90
C LEU A 65 -8.25 21.80 -0.42
N CYS A 66 -7.22 21.92 0.44
CA CYS A 66 -7.40 22.11 1.88
C CYS A 66 -8.17 23.39 2.22
N ARG A 67 -8.04 24.45 1.41
CA ARG A 67 -8.80 25.69 1.58
C ARG A 67 -10.26 25.55 1.14
N ARG A 68 -10.53 24.75 0.11
CA ARG A 68 -11.87 24.56 -0.47
C ARG A 68 -12.70 23.53 0.33
N PHE A 69 -12.11 22.39 0.65
CA PHE A 69 -12.79 21.21 1.22
C PHE A 69 -12.47 20.95 2.69
N ASP A 70 -11.64 21.80 3.31
CA ASP A 70 -11.01 21.56 4.61
C ASP A 70 -9.89 20.52 4.60
N LYS A 71 -8.89 20.80 5.44
CA LYS A 71 -7.72 19.92 5.59
C LYS A 71 -8.11 18.51 6.06
N SER A 72 -9.07 18.40 6.97
CA SER A 72 -9.51 17.10 7.50
C SER A 72 -10.06 16.20 6.42
N GLU A 73 -10.76 16.77 5.44
CA GLU A 73 -11.34 16.01 4.34
C GLU A 73 -10.29 15.55 3.35
N VAL A 74 -9.35 16.44 2.98
CA VAL A 74 -8.21 16.07 2.14
C VAL A 74 -7.38 14.96 2.81
N THR A 75 -7.13 15.06 4.12
CA THR A 75 -6.41 14.02 4.88
C THR A 75 -7.20 12.72 4.99
N ARG A 76 -8.54 12.75 5.07
CA ARG A 76 -9.39 11.55 5.03
C ARG A 76 -9.19 10.78 3.72
N VAL A 77 -9.19 11.49 2.59
CA VAL A 77 -8.96 10.88 1.27
C VAL A 77 -7.54 10.33 1.16
N GLU A 78 -6.52 11.09 1.60
CA GLU A 78 -5.14 10.61 1.62
C GLU A 78 -4.98 9.32 2.44
N ALA A 79 -5.59 9.25 3.62
CA ALA A 79 -5.55 8.07 4.49
C ALA A 79 -6.26 6.85 3.86
N TYR A 80 -7.39 7.07 3.20
CA TYR A 80 -8.08 5.99 2.47
C TYR A 80 -7.17 5.36 1.39
N PHE A 81 -6.46 6.20 0.62
CA PHE A 81 -5.53 5.71 -0.39
C PHE A 81 -4.23 5.16 0.19
N GLU A 82 -3.81 5.63 1.36
CA GLU A 82 -2.73 5.02 2.12
C GLU A 82 -3.07 3.57 2.49
N GLU A 83 -4.32 3.27 2.82
CA GLU A 83 -4.78 1.90 3.10
C GLU A 83 -4.99 1.06 1.81
N GLU A 84 -5.52 1.65 0.73
CA GLU A 84 -5.79 0.91 -0.52
C GLU A 84 -4.57 0.69 -1.41
N ALA A 85 -3.74 1.72 -1.64
CA ALA A 85 -2.53 1.58 -2.47
C ALA A 85 -1.54 0.60 -1.84
N PHE A 86 -1.54 0.49 -0.50
CA PHE A 86 -0.72 -0.46 0.22
C PHE A 86 -1.09 -1.91 -0.05
N ARG A 87 -2.38 -2.25 -0.13
CA ARG A 87 -2.76 -3.65 -0.31
C ARG A 87 -2.38 -4.17 -1.69
N GLU A 88 -2.62 -3.41 -2.74
CA GLU A 88 -2.32 -3.84 -4.11
C GLU A 88 -0.81 -3.99 -4.36
N GLU A 89 0.01 -3.05 -3.87
CA GLU A 89 1.46 -3.10 -4.07
C GLU A 89 2.19 -3.99 -3.05
N LEU A 90 1.63 -4.24 -1.86
CA LEU A 90 2.16 -5.24 -0.93
C LEU A 90 1.77 -6.66 -1.33
N ASP A 91 0.57 -6.91 -1.86
CA ASP A 91 0.17 -8.25 -2.35
C ASP A 91 1.10 -8.76 -3.47
N GLU A 92 1.68 -7.86 -4.29
CA GLU A 92 2.73 -8.20 -5.26
C GLU A 92 4.04 -8.71 -4.61
N PHE A 93 4.28 -8.40 -3.33
CA PHE A 93 5.46 -8.84 -2.57
C PHE A 93 5.14 -9.91 -1.51
N ASP A 94 3.90 -9.98 -1.02
CA ASP A 94 3.44 -10.95 -0.01
C ASP A 94 3.14 -12.34 -0.59
N THR A 95 3.17 -12.52 -1.92
CA THR A 95 3.21 -13.87 -2.52
C THR A 95 4.47 -14.68 -2.14
N ILE A 96 5.40 -14.09 -1.38
CA ILE A 96 6.64 -14.72 -0.89
C ILE A 96 6.58 -15.07 0.61
N TYR A 97 5.58 -14.61 1.37
CA TYR A 97 5.52 -14.84 2.81
C TYR A 97 4.15 -15.34 3.25
N ASP A 98 3.80 -16.53 2.75
CA ASP A 98 2.76 -17.33 3.39
C ASP A 98 3.36 -18.17 4.53
N ASP A 99 2.66 -18.10 5.65
CA ASP A 99 2.60 -18.99 6.78
C ASP A 99 3.73 -19.07 7.82
N ASP A 100 3.33 -18.62 9.02
CA ASP A 100 3.54 -19.31 10.30
C ASP A 100 4.98 -19.65 10.66
N GLY A 101 5.74 -18.66 11.16
CA GLY A 101 6.72 -18.82 12.25
C GLY A 101 7.66 -20.05 12.23
N ALA A 102 7.84 -20.70 11.10
CA ALA A 102 8.49 -21.97 10.98
C ALA A 102 9.95 -21.66 10.69
N ALA A 103 10.82 -22.00 11.65
CA ALA A 103 12.23 -21.97 11.41
C ALA A 103 12.52 -22.82 10.16
N PHE A 104 13.09 -22.17 9.15
CA PHE A 104 13.48 -22.75 7.87
C PHE A 104 14.11 -24.16 8.07
N ASP A 105 13.39 -25.21 7.66
CA ASP A 105 13.87 -26.59 7.68
C ASP A 105 14.39 -26.98 6.29
N ALA A 106 15.69 -26.79 6.07
CA ALA A 106 16.37 -27.18 4.83
C ALA A 106 16.20 -28.68 4.50
N ALA A 107 15.96 -29.54 5.50
CA ALA A 107 15.75 -30.97 5.29
C ALA A 107 14.36 -31.29 4.71
N ALA A 108 13.35 -30.42 4.92
CA ALA A 108 12.03 -30.55 4.31
C ALA A 108 12.10 -30.33 2.78
N MET A 109 12.91 -29.37 2.31
CA MET A 109 13.08 -29.12 0.88
C MET A 109 13.76 -30.28 0.15
N ILE A 110 14.75 -30.92 0.79
CA ILE A 110 15.45 -32.08 0.19
C ILE A 110 14.51 -33.30 0.10
N ARG A 111 13.65 -33.53 1.10
CA ARG A 111 12.63 -34.60 1.04
C ARG A 111 11.56 -34.35 -0.01
N ALA A 112 11.15 -33.09 -0.21
CA ALA A 112 10.18 -32.72 -1.24
C ALA A 112 10.77 -32.80 -2.67
N ALA A 113 12.09 -32.64 -2.81
CA ALA A 113 12.81 -32.79 -4.08
C ALA A 113 13.15 -34.26 -4.43
N ASP A 114 13.07 -35.19 -3.48
CA ASP A 114 13.45 -36.59 -3.66
C ASP A 114 12.62 -37.35 -4.73
N PRO A 115 11.31 -37.11 -4.93
CA PRO A 115 10.55 -37.75 -6.02
C PRO A 115 11.00 -37.30 -7.41
N VAL A 116 11.53 -36.07 -7.52
CA VAL A 116 12.00 -35.48 -8.79
C VAL A 116 13.42 -35.96 -9.11
N LEU A 117 14.28 -36.12 -8.09
CA LEU A 117 15.64 -36.62 -8.29
C LEU A 117 15.68 -38.13 -8.60
N HIS A 118 14.79 -38.93 -8.03
CA HIS A 118 14.69 -40.36 -8.35
C HIS A 118 13.99 -40.65 -9.68
N SER A 119 13.17 -39.74 -10.22
CA SER A 119 12.60 -39.87 -11.57
C SER A 119 13.57 -39.43 -12.66
N MET A 120 14.46 -38.46 -12.38
CA MET A 120 15.51 -38.03 -13.33
C MET A 120 16.75 -38.93 -13.37
N ALA A 121 16.89 -39.89 -12.45
CA ALA A 121 17.98 -40.87 -12.43
C ALA A 121 17.55 -42.26 -12.97
N ALA A 122 16.27 -42.46 -13.29
CA ALA A 122 15.73 -43.74 -13.76
C ALA A 122 15.22 -43.73 -15.21
N GLU A 123 15.41 -42.64 -15.97
CA GLU A 123 15.20 -42.55 -17.43
C GLU A 123 16.35 -41.81 -18.13
#